data_AF-A0A7J9K159-F1
#
_entry.id   AF-A0A7J9K159-F1
#
_cell.length_a   1.000
_cell.length_b   1.000
_cell.length_c   1.000
_cell.angle_alpha   90.00
_cell.angle_beta   90.00
_cell.angle_gamma   90.00
#
_symmetry.space_group_name_H-M   'P 1'
#
loop_
_entity.id
_entity.type
_entity.pdbx_description
1 polymer ?
#
loop_
_entity_poly.entity_id
_entity_poly.type
_entity_poly.pdbx_seq_one_letter_code
_entity_poly.pdbx_strand_id
1 'polypeptide(L)'
;MWMHNVACAVMMMPVATGILQRLPVNPTDGSARAATPINNFCRAVVLGVTYAAPIGGMSTLTGTGVNLILAAIWKSSFPEAKPISFNTWFLFGFPLALLIFLALWVILCLLYLSKGSSMALAAYLDKAHLKRELDIL
;
A
#
# COMPACT_ATOMS: atom_id res chain seq x y z
N MET A 1 3.16 -10.28 5.96
CA MET A 1 2.66 -11.55 6.55
C MET A 1 3.72 -12.42 7.22
N TRP A 2 5.02 -12.06 7.21
CA TRP A 2 6.08 -12.66 8.08
C TRP A 2 7.19 -11.67 8.49
N MET A 3 7.25 -10.50 7.83
CA MET A 3 8.18 -9.42 8.14
C MET A 3 7.47 -8.33 8.95
N HIS A 4 8.21 -7.67 9.83
CA HIS A 4 7.75 -6.53 10.63
C HIS A 4 7.24 -5.40 9.71
N ASN A 5 6.11 -4.77 10.05
CA ASN A 5 5.45 -3.75 9.22
C ASN A 5 6.40 -2.64 8.75
N VAL A 6 7.29 -2.19 9.64
CA VAL A 6 8.31 -1.16 9.34
C VAL A 6 9.30 -1.65 8.29
N ALA A 7 9.80 -2.88 8.41
CA ALA A 7 10.74 -3.45 7.44
C ALA A 7 10.09 -3.60 6.06
N CYS A 8 8.82 -4.04 6.02
CA CYS A 8 8.06 -4.14 4.78
C CYS A 8 7.90 -2.78 4.08
N ALA A 9 7.51 -1.75 4.82
CA ALA A 9 7.36 -0.40 4.27
C ALA A 9 8.69 0.16 3.73
N VAL A 10 9.78 0.00 4.49
CA VAL A 10 11.12 0.46 4.09
C VAL A 10 11.64 -0.27 2.85
N MET A 11 11.36 -1.57 2.70
CA MET A 11 11.76 -2.33 1.51
C MET A 11 10.95 -1.95 0.26
N MET A 12 9.68 -1.61 0.42
CA MET A 12 8.81 -1.23 -0.70
C MET A 12 8.94 0.24 -1.09
N MET A 13 9.46 1.09 -0.20
CA MET A 13 9.59 2.53 -0.45
C MET A 13 10.54 2.85 -1.61
N PRO A 14 11.76 2.26 -1.74
CA PRO A 14 12.62 2.45 -2.91
C PRO A 14 11.97 2.02 -4.23
N VAL A 15 11.19 0.93 -4.21
CA VAL A 15 10.46 0.44 -5.38
C VAL A 15 9.39 1.44 -5.80
N ALA A 16 8.62 1.94 -4.83
CA ALA A 16 7.63 2.98 -5.06
C ALA A 16 8.28 4.26 -5.60
N THR A 17 9.32 4.78 -4.93
CA THR A 17 9.99 6.01 -5.35
C THR A 17 10.65 5.87 -6.72
N GLY A 18 11.20 4.70 -7.06
CA GLY A 18 11.79 4.46 -8.40
C GLY A 18 10.75 4.55 -9.53
N ILE A 19 9.50 4.15 -9.26
CA ILE A 19 8.40 4.35 -10.20
C ILE A 19 8.00 5.83 -10.26
N LEU A 20 7.93 6.49 -9.10
CA LEU A 20 7.51 7.90 -9.01
C LEU A 20 8.53 8.88 -9.63
N GLN A 21 9.83 8.56 -9.60
CA GLN A 21 10.89 9.37 -10.20
C GLN A 21 10.80 9.46 -11.73
N ARG A 22 10.06 8.54 -12.38
CA ARG A 22 9.80 8.60 -13.82
C ARG A 22 8.72 9.60 -14.21
N LEU A 23 7.98 10.13 -13.24
CA LEU A 23 6.96 11.14 -13.49
C LEU A 23 7.58 12.53 -13.42
N PRO A 24 7.24 13.46 -14.33
CA PRO A 24 7.76 14.83 -14.26
C PRO A 24 7.13 15.55 -13.06
N VAL A 25 7.93 15.77 -12.02
CA VAL A 25 7.53 16.53 -10.82
C VAL A 25 7.88 18.03 -10.94
N ASN A 26 8.58 18.44 -12.00
CA ASN A 26 9.09 19.81 -12.14
C ASN A 26 8.01 20.81 -12.62
N PRO A 27 7.80 21.95 -11.91
CA PRO A 27 6.82 22.97 -12.29
C PRO A 27 7.29 23.93 -13.41
N THR A 28 8.41 23.65 -14.09
CA THR A 28 9.12 24.66 -14.89
C THR A 28 8.49 25.00 -16.24
N ASP A 29 7.57 24.20 -16.77
CA ASP A 29 6.94 24.48 -18.06
C ASP A 29 5.43 24.66 -17.92
N GLY A 30 4.95 25.91 -17.73
CA GLY A 30 3.60 26.41 -18.10
C GLY A 30 2.33 25.62 -17.75
N SER A 31 2.43 24.51 -17.00
CA SER A 31 1.44 23.45 -16.88
C SER A 31 1.13 23.15 -15.42
N ALA A 32 0.95 24.21 -14.63
CA ALA A 32 0.50 24.13 -13.24
C ALA A 32 -0.74 23.24 -13.03
N ARG A 33 -1.55 23.02 -14.09
CA ARG A 33 -2.71 22.11 -14.11
C ARG A 33 -2.36 20.62 -14.10
N ALA A 34 -1.19 20.20 -14.57
CA ALA A 34 -0.75 18.79 -14.61
C ALA A 34 0.14 18.39 -13.42
N ALA A 35 0.77 19.36 -12.75
CA ALA A 35 1.58 19.11 -11.54
C ALA A 35 0.76 18.60 -10.35
N THR A 36 -0.49 19.08 -10.19
CA THR A 36 -1.40 18.67 -9.11
C THR A 36 -1.79 17.18 -9.18
N PRO A 37 -2.26 16.63 -10.32
CA PRO A 37 -2.62 15.21 -10.40
C PRO A 37 -1.42 14.27 -10.23
N ILE A 38 -0.23 14.65 -10.73
CA ILE A 38 1.00 13.84 -10.56
C ILE A 38 1.42 13.82 -9.08
N ASN A 39 1.46 14.96 -8.40
CA ASN A 39 1.80 15.02 -6.98
C ASN A 39 0.78 14.24 -6.12
N ASN A 40 -0.51 14.33 -6.43
CA ASN A 40 -1.54 13.56 -5.76
C ASN A 40 -1.35 12.05 -5.95
N PHE A 41 -0.97 11.60 -7.15
CA PHE A 41 -0.62 10.21 -7.41
C PHE A 41 0.61 9.76 -6.61
N CYS A 42 1.69 10.55 -6.60
CA CYS A 42 2.87 10.26 -5.78
C CYS A 42 2.51 10.10 -4.30
N ARG A 43 1.69 11.00 -3.76
CA ARG A 43 1.19 10.93 -2.38
C ARG A 43 0.35 9.66 -2.16
N ALA A 44 -0.55 9.32 -3.08
CA ALA A 44 -1.39 8.13 -2.98
C ALA A 44 -0.56 6.84 -2.94
N VAL A 45 0.49 6.74 -3.76
CA VAL A 45 1.38 5.58 -3.79
C VAL A 45 2.16 5.44 -2.47
N VAL A 46 2.74 6.53 -1.96
CA VAL A 46 3.48 6.51 -0.69
C VAL A 46 2.56 6.14 0.47
N LEU A 47 1.40 6.79 0.57
CA LEU A 47 0.40 6.48 1.61
C LEU A 47 -0.12 5.04 1.48
N GLY A 48 -0.34 4.57 0.24
CA GLY A 48 -0.73 3.20 -0.05
C GLY A 48 0.26 2.19 0.52
N VAL A 49 1.56 2.37 0.27
CA VAL A 49 2.61 1.49 0.81
C VAL A 49 2.65 1.56 2.35
N THR A 50 2.61 2.76 2.92
CA THR A 50 2.69 2.95 4.37
C THR A 50 1.52 2.34 5.12
N TYR A 51 0.29 2.44 4.59
CA TYR A 51 -0.90 1.86 5.24
C TYR A 51 -1.14 0.39 4.88
N ALA A 52 -0.76 -0.05 3.68
CA ALA A 52 -0.88 -1.47 3.30
C ALA A 52 0.01 -2.38 4.15
N ALA A 53 1.20 -1.92 4.55
CA ALA A 53 2.13 -2.69 5.36
C ALA A 53 1.52 -3.15 6.71
N PRO A 54 0.94 -2.28 7.56
CA PRO A 54 0.27 -2.70 8.79
C PRO A 54 -1.02 -3.50 8.54
N ILE A 55 -1.80 -3.18 7.51
CA ILE A 55 -3.01 -3.95 7.17
C ILE A 55 -2.66 -5.41 6.85
N GLY A 56 -1.63 -5.62 6.04
CA GLY A 56 -1.09 -6.95 5.75
C GLY A 56 -0.38 -7.63 6.93
N GLY A 57 -0.10 -6.91 8.02
CA GLY A 57 0.38 -7.48 9.29
C GLY A 57 -0.76 -8.00 10.16
N MET A 58 -1.96 -7.43 10.06
CA MET A 58 -3.13 -7.87 10.85
C MET A 58 -3.70 -9.22 10.40
N SER A 59 -3.47 -9.59 9.13
CA SER A 59 -4.05 -10.79 8.51
C SER A 59 -3.57 -12.12 9.11
N THR A 60 -2.37 -12.16 9.72
CA THR A 60 -1.84 -13.36 10.38
C THR A 60 -1.52 -13.14 11.85
N LEU A 61 -1.56 -14.22 12.62
CA LEU A 61 -1.24 -14.20 14.05
C LEU A 61 0.20 -13.75 14.32
N THR A 62 1.13 -14.11 13.43
CA THR A 62 2.56 -13.77 13.49
C THR A 62 2.91 -12.44 12.81
N GLY A 63 1.94 -11.75 12.19
CA GLY A 63 2.22 -10.56 11.40
C GLY A 63 2.50 -9.31 12.25
N THR A 64 1.94 -9.23 13.47
CA THR A 64 2.23 -8.15 14.42
C THR A 64 2.43 -8.68 15.84
N GLY A 65 3.26 -8.00 16.63
CA GLY A 65 3.47 -8.35 18.04
C GLY A 65 2.19 -8.24 18.87
N VAL A 66 1.27 -7.34 18.51
CA VAL A 66 -0.02 -7.16 19.20
C VAL A 66 -0.87 -8.43 19.11
N ASN A 67 -0.93 -9.07 17.94
CA ASN A 67 -1.67 -10.33 17.75
C ASN A 67 -1.11 -11.47 18.61
N LEU A 68 0.23 -11.53 18.75
CA LEU A 68 0.89 -12.51 19.61
C LEU A 68 0.67 -12.25 21.10
N ILE A 69 0.73 -10.98 21.52
CA ILE A 69 0.43 -10.57 22.89
C ILE A 69 -1.02 -10.92 23.23
N LEU A 70 -1.97 -10.66 22.32
CA LEU A 70 -3.37 -11.04 22.49
C LEU A 70 -3.52 -12.55 22.69
N ALA A 71 -2.87 -13.38 21.86
CA ALA A 71 -2.92 -14.83 22.02
C ALA A 71 -2.29 -15.30 23.34
N ALA A 72 -1.23 -14.66 23.80
CA ALA A 72 -0.62 -14.95 25.10
C ALA A 72 -1.55 -14.59 26.26
N ILE A 73 -2.16 -13.40 26.23
CA ILE A 73 -3.12 -12.95 27.24
C ILE A 73 -4.36 -13.85 27.24
N TRP A 74 -4.89 -14.19 26.07
CA TRP A 74 -6.04 -15.11 25.96
C TRP A 74 -5.75 -16.45 26.62
N LYS A 75 -4.56 -17.00 26.37
CA LYS A 75 -4.12 -18.26 27.00
C LYS A 75 -4.00 -18.14 28.52
N SER A 76 -3.55 -17.00 29.06
CA SER A 76 -3.44 -16.80 30.51
C SER A 76 -4.77 -16.50 31.20
N SER A 77 -5.66 -15.74 30.54
CA SER A 77 -6.92 -15.28 31.13
C SER A 77 -8.05 -16.29 30.99
N PHE A 78 -8.02 -17.15 29.97
CA PHE A 78 -9.05 -18.15 29.70
C PHE A 78 -8.45 -19.55 29.49
N PRO A 79 -7.89 -20.18 30.53
CA PRO A 79 -7.25 -21.50 30.42
C PRO A 79 -8.22 -22.63 30.02
N GLU A 80 -9.51 -22.49 30.31
CA GLU A 80 -10.59 -23.42 29.96
C GLU A 80 -11.06 -23.27 28.49
N ALA A 81 -10.71 -22.15 27.82
CA ALA A 81 -11.16 -21.86 26.47
C ALA A 81 -10.18 -22.40 25.41
N LYS A 82 -10.69 -22.63 24.18
CA LYS A 82 -9.82 -23.04 23.07
C LYS A 82 -8.75 -21.96 22.79
N PRO A 83 -7.47 -22.36 22.64
CA PRO A 83 -6.41 -21.42 22.34
C PRO A 83 -6.56 -20.84 20.92
N ILE A 84 -6.15 -19.58 20.76
CA ILE A 84 -6.11 -18.94 19.44
C ILE A 84 -4.98 -19.56 18.63
N SER A 85 -5.34 -20.44 17.70
CA SER A 85 -4.41 -21.05 16.75
C SER A 85 -4.22 -20.17 15.52
N PHE A 86 -3.11 -20.38 14.80
CA PHE A 86 -2.81 -19.67 13.56
C PHE A 86 -3.97 -19.74 12.55
N ASN A 87 -4.55 -20.93 12.35
CA ASN A 87 -5.64 -21.13 11.40
C ASN A 87 -6.92 -20.37 11.79
N THR A 88 -7.30 -20.44 13.08
CA THR A 88 -8.46 -19.71 13.62
C THR A 88 -8.30 -18.20 13.43
N TRP A 89 -7.10 -17.68 13.72
CA TRP A 89 -6.81 -16.27 13.48
C TRP A 89 -6.81 -15.94 12.00
N PHE A 90 -6.21 -16.76 11.14
CA PHE A 90 -6.14 -16.50 9.71
C PHE A 90 -7.53 -16.41 9.09
N LEU A 91 -8.43 -17.33 9.42
CA LEU A 91 -9.82 -17.32 8.94
C LEU A 91 -10.60 -16.06 9.37
N PHE A 92 -10.20 -15.41 10.46
CA PHE A 92 -10.80 -14.17 10.95
C PHE A 92 -10.09 -12.92 10.41
N GLY A 93 -8.78 -12.84 10.60
CA GLY A 93 -7.93 -11.70 10.30
C GLY A 93 -7.69 -11.49 8.82
N PHE A 94 -7.57 -12.56 8.01
CA PHE A 94 -7.31 -12.43 6.58
C PHE A 94 -8.50 -11.79 5.82
N PRO A 95 -9.76 -12.25 5.98
CA PRO A 95 -10.90 -11.60 5.33
C PRO A 95 -11.07 -10.15 5.77
N LEU A 96 -10.88 -9.87 7.06
CA LEU A 96 -10.95 -8.51 7.60
C LEU A 96 -9.88 -7.59 7.01
N ALA A 97 -8.62 -8.06 6.97
CA ALA A 97 -7.51 -7.32 6.38
C ALA A 97 -7.74 -7.06 4.89
N LEU A 98 -8.28 -8.03 4.15
CA LEU A 98 -8.62 -7.87 2.74
C LEU A 98 -9.70 -6.79 2.55
N LEU A 99 -10.74 -6.78 3.39
CA LEU A 99 -11.79 -5.76 3.35
C LEU A 99 -11.21 -4.36 3.62
N ILE A 100 -10.39 -4.22 4.67
CA ILE A 100 -9.74 -2.95 5.02
C ILE A 100 -8.79 -2.50 3.90
N PHE A 101 -8.05 -3.44 3.28
CA PHE A 101 -7.17 -3.14 2.17
C PHE A 101 -7.94 -2.62 0.94
N LEU A 102 -9.06 -3.26 0.59
CA LEU A 102 -9.93 -2.79 -0.49
C LEU A 102 -10.55 -1.43 -0.16
N ALA A 103 -10.98 -1.22 1.08
CA ALA A 103 -11.49 0.07 1.53
C ALA A 103 -10.41 1.18 1.43
N LEU A 104 -9.18 0.90 1.88
CA LEU A 104 -8.04 1.82 1.73
C LEU A 104 -7.80 2.14 0.25
N TRP A 105 -7.78 1.13 -0.61
CA TRP A 105 -7.58 1.32 -2.04
C TRP A 105 -8.66 2.22 -2.65
N VAL A 106 -9.93 1.98 -2.34
CA VAL A 106 -11.05 2.82 -2.79
C VAL A 106 -10.91 4.25 -2.27
N ILE A 107 -10.58 4.45 -0.98
CA ILE A 107 -10.38 5.77 -0.39
C ILE A 107 -9.25 6.53 -1.09
N LEU A 108 -8.12 5.88 -1.34
CA LEU A 108 -6.99 6.49 -2.04
C LEU A 108 -7.35 6.85 -3.48
N CYS A 109 -8.07 5.97 -4.19
CA CYS A 109 -8.57 6.26 -5.52
C CYS A 109 -9.52 7.45 -5.53
N LEU A 110 -10.48 7.53 -4.60
CA LEU A 110 -11.46 8.62 -4.55
C LEU A 110 -10.83 9.96 -4.16
N LEU A 111 -9.85 9.96 -3.25
CA LEU A 111 -9.22 11.20 -2.76
C LEU A 111 -8.15 11.75 -3.71
N TYR A 112 -7.37 10.88 -4.35
CA TYR A 112 -6.17 11.28 -5.09
C TYR A 112 -6.25 11.04 -6.61
N LEU A 113 -7.10 10.13 -7.09
CA LEU A 113 -7.36 9.92 -8.52
C LEU A 113 -8.68 10.60 -8.94
N SER A 114 -8.61 11.87 -9.31
CA SER A 114 -9.71 12.56 -9.99
C SER A 114 -9.82 12.09 -11.45
N LYS A 115 -10.99 12.21 -12.09
CA LYS A 115 -11.23 11.81 -13.49
C LYS A 115 -10.27 12.47 -14.49
N GLY A 116 -9.68 13.61 -14.16
CA GLY A 116 -8.64 14.28 -14.97
C GLY A 116 -7.22 13.73 -14.75
N SER A 117 -6.97 13.06 -13.64
CA SER A 117 -5.66 12.50 -13.29
C SER A 117 -5.30 11.31 -14.18
N SER A 118 -6.27 10.46 -14.54
CA SER A 118 -6.04 9.27 -15.36
C SER A 118 -5.55 9.63 -16.76
N MET A 119 -6.11 10.68 -17.38
CA MET A 119 -5.71 11.13 -18.70
C MET A 119 -4.32 11.78 -18.71
N ALA A 120 -4.00 12.58 -17.69
CA ALA A 120 -2.66 13.14 -17.50
C ALA A 120 -1.61 12.04 -17.26
N LEU A 121 -1.94 11.04 -16.43
CA LEU A 121 -1.03 9.95 -16.10
C LEU A 121 -0.89 8.92 -17.23
N ALA A 122 -1.95 8.68 -18.01
CA ALA A 122 -1.93 7.77 -19.16
C ALA A 122 -0.93 8.21 -20.24
N ALA A 123 -0.74 9.51 -20.44
CA ALA A 123 0.25 10.03 -21.38
C ALA A 123 1.70 9.65 -20.99
N TYR A 124 1.98 9.50 -19.69
CA TYR A 124 3.30 9.14 -19.18
C TYR A 124 3.47 7.64 -18.91
N LEU A 125 2.37 6.90 -18.68
CA LEU A 125 2.36 5.45 -18.48
C LEU A 125 2.11 4.65 -19.78
N ASP A 126 1.97 5.30 -20.92
CA ASP A 126 1.78 4.60 -22.19
C ASP A 126 3.00 3.74 -22.52
N LYS A 127 2.75 2.45 -22.77
CA LYS A 127 3.76 1.44 -23.07
C LYS A 127 4.58 1.82 -24.31
N ALA A 128 4.00 2.58 -25.23
CA ALA A 128 4.68 3.09 -26.42
C ALA A 128 5.76 4.15 -26.08
N HIS A 129 5.49 5.01 -25.09
CA HIS A 129 6.46 5.99 -24.61
C HIS A 129 7.61 5.29 -23.87
N LEU A 130 7.28 4.31 -23.03
CA LEU A 130 8.26 3.50 -22.31
C LEU A 130 9.19 2.71 -23.24
N LYS A 131 8.64 2.16 -24.34
CA LYS A 131 9.43 1.41 -25.31
C LYS A 131 10.39 2.32 -26.08
N ARG A 132 9.95 3.54 -26.41
CA ARG A 132 10.81 4.56 -27.05
C ARG A 132 11.99 4.95 -26.17
N GLU A 133 11.76 5.23 -24.89
CA GLU A 133 12.84 5.53 -23.93
C GLU A 133 13.83 4.36 -23.79
N LEU A 134 13.33 3.13 -23.78
CA LEU A 134 14.16 1.93 -23.66
C LEU A 134 15.00 1.67 -24.92
N ASP A 135 14.47 1.97 -26.11
CA ASP A 135 15.19 1.83 -27.39
C ASP A 135 16.25 2.94 -27.59
N ILE A 136 16.26 3.98 -26.75
CA ILE A 136 17.24 5.09 -26.78
C ILE A 136 18.42 4.85 -25.82
N LEU A 137 18.29 3.90 -24.89
CA LEU A 137 19.34 3.46 -23.96
C LEU A 137 20.17 2.29 -24.53
#